data_AF-A0A520HLR3-F1
#
_entry.id   AF-A0A520HLR3-F1
#
_cell.length_a   1.000
_cell.length_b   1.000
_cell.length_c   1.000
_cell.angle_alpha   90.00
_cell.angle_beta   90.00
_cell.angle_gamma   90.00
#
_symmetry.space_group_name_H-M   'P 1'
#
loop_
_entity.id
_entity.type
_entity.pdbx_description
1 polymer ?
#
loop_
_entity_poly.entity_id
_entity_poly.type
_entity_poly.pdbx_seq_one_letter_code
_entity_poly.pdbx_strand_id
1 'polypeptide(L)'
;NEFGFDYLRDNMVHTPGEMVQRKHHFAMVDEVDSVLIDDARTPLIISGPVSRGDDQQFHVYKPGIQQLVQEQERVVRGALNEAKKLFEKGEDDPKTGGLLLYRAYRGLPKYGPLIKFLSEPGIRVKMQKAENYYLQDQMRNMHIVDSELLFHIDEKQNSVDLTDKGLNVITRGNEDAEFFVLPDIGVKLAEVEKSGASSEEKLHQKEAILTEYEQKADRIHTVQQLLKAYSLFEKDVEYVVMDGAIKIVDEQTGRIMEGRRYSDGLHQALEAKENVKIEAATQTYATITLQNYFRMYHKLCGMTGTAETEAAELWSIYKLDVVTVPTNLKMIRDDKQDLVYKTKREKFKAVIDDVETLRNAGRPVLVGTTSVEISELLSRMLQQKKIPHNVLNAKQHSREAQIVAEAGLPGAVTIATNMAGRGTDIKLGPGVK
;
A
#
# COMPACT_ATOMS: atom_id res chain seq x y z
N ASN A 1 19.18 0.63 -10.23
CA ASN A 1 18.99 -0.26 -9.06
C ASN A 1 20.31 -0.80 -8.50
N GLU A 2 21.06 -1.65 -9.22
CA GLU A 2 22.32 -2.25 -8.70
C GLU A 2 23.29 -1.26 -8.05
N PHE A 3 23.63 -0.16 -8.74
CA PHE A 3 24.51 0.89 -8.19
C PHE A 3 24.03 1.47 -6.86
N GLY A 4 22.73 1.68 -6.69
CA GLY A 4 22.18 2.19 -5.43
C GLY A 4 22.18 1.12 -4.34
N PHE A 5 21.93 -0.14 -4.67
CA PHE A 5 22.00 -1.25 -3.71
C PHE A 5 23.43 -1.56 -3.28
N ASP A 6 24.41 -1.50 -4.18
CA ASP A 6 25.83 -1.58 -3.85
C ASP A 6 26.22 -0.48 -2.87
N TYR A 7 25.76 0.75 -3.08
CA TYR A 7 25.98 1.83 -2.13
C TYR A 7 25.36 1.54 -0.76
N LEU A 8 24.13 1.04 -0.70
CA LEU A 8 23.51 0.66 0.58
C LEU A 8 24.27 -0.48 1.26
N ARG A 9 24.70 -1.51 0.50
CA ARG A 9 25.51 -2.64 1.00
C ARG A 9 26.86 -2.17 1.55
N ASP A 10 27.53 -1.27 0.84
CA ASP A 10 28.80 -0.67 1.26
C ASP A 10 28.72 0.12 2.57
N ASN A 11 27.53 0.63 2.93
CA ASN A 11 27.29 1.29 4.21
C ASN A 11 26.84 0.32 5.32
N MET A 12 26.75 -0.98 5.02
CA MET A 12 26.41 -2.05 5.97
C MET A 12 27.58 -3.01 6.24
N VAL A 13 28.71 -2.88 5.53
CA VAL A 13 29.89 -3.75 5.72
C VAL A 13 30.57 -3.48 7.07
N HIS A 14 31.27 -4.49 7.59
CA HIS A 14 31.99 -4.36 8.87
C HIS A 14 33.39 -3.79 8.72
N THR A 15 34.01 -3.97 7.55
CA THR A 15 35.36 -3.48 7.28
C THR A 15 35.45 -2.75 5.94
N PRO A 16 36.30 -1.72 5.80
CA PRO A 16 36.44 -0.98 4.53
C PRO A 16 36.90 -1.83 3.34
N GLY A 17 37.51 -3.00 3.59
CA GLY A 17 37.97 -3.91 2.53
C GLY A 17 36.84 -4.67 1.82
N GLU A 18 35.64 -4.67 2.38
CA GLU A 18 34.45 -5.31 1.82
C GLU A 18 33.68 -4.40 0.85
N MET A 19 34.00 -3.09 0.83
CA MET A 19 33.32 -2.14 -0.05
C MET A 19 33.60 -2.43 -1.52
N VAL A 20 32.55 -2.41 -2.35
CA VAL A 20 32.65 -2.65 -3.79
C VAL A 20 32.71 -1.36 -4.59
N GLN A 21 32.15 -0.25 -4.08
CA GLN A 21 32.21 1.04 -4.74
C GLN A 21 33.42 1.87 -4.31
N ARG A 22 33.79 2.79 -5.19
CA ARG A 22 34.71 3.90 -4.90
C ARG A 22 33.90 5.19 -4.90
N LYS A 23 34.56 6.30 -4.57
CA LYS A 23 33.96 7.64 -4.56
C LYS A 23 33.23 7.96 -5.88
N HIS A 24 31.98 8.42 -5.79
CA HIS A 24 31.13 8.75 -6.94
C HIS A 24 31.67 9.94 -7.74
N HIS A 25 32.24 9.67 -8.91
CA HIS A 25 32.90 10.70 -9.73
C HIS A 25 32.03 11.22 -10.86
N PHE A 26 31.58 10.33 -11.76
CA PHE A 26 30.79 10.70 -12.92
C PHE A 26 29.70 9.66 -13.20
N ALA A 27 28.48 10.12 -13.43
CA ALA A 27 27.37 9.30 -13.91
C ALA A 27 26.76 9.91 -15.17
N MET A 28 26.53 9.06 -16.17
CA MET A 28 25.69 9.36 -17.33
C MET A 28 24.46 8.48 -17.26
N VAL A 29 23.30 9.10 -17.13
CA VAL A 29 22.02 8.41 -16.99
C VAL A 29 21.35 8.34 -18.34
N ASP A 30 21.26 7.15 -18.91
CA ASP A 30 20.40 6.90 -20.05
C ASP A 30 18.93 6.89 -19.60
N GLU A 31 18.03 7.35 -20.46
CA GLU A 31 16.59 7.46 -20.16
C GLU A 31 16.32 8.27 -18.88
N VAL A 32 16.94 9.45 -18.80
CA VAL A 32 17.05 10.26 -17.59
C VAL A 32 15.71 10.67 -16.99
N ASP A 33 14.69 10.92 -17.82
CA ASP A 33 13.34 11.23 -17.38
C ASP A 33 12.75 10.07 -16.58
N SER A 34 12.84 8.84 -17.08
CA SER A 34 12.31 7.71 -16.33
C SER A 34 13.11 7.37 -15.08
N VAL A 35 14.45 7.47 -15.11
CA VAL A 35 15.27 7.11 -13.95
C VAL A 35 15.21 8.18 -12.86
N LEU A 36 15.30 9.46 -13.23
CA LEU A 36 15.42 10.57 -12.27
C LEU A 36 14.10 11.22 -11.89
N ILE A 37 13.01 10.96 -12.63
CA ILE A 37 11.66 11.49 -12.35
C ILE A 37 10.71 10.34 -11.98
N ASP A 38 10.48 9.38 -12.90
CA ASP A 38 9.46 8.34 -12.69
C ASP A 38 9.86 7.36 -11.56
N ASP A 39 11.04 6.75 -11.67
CA ASP A 39 11.54 5.77 -10.70
C ASP A 39 11.95 6.42 -9.39
N ALA A 40 12.35 7.70 -9.43
CA ALA A 40 12.80 8.44 -8.26
C ALA A 40 11.70 8.67 -7.20
N ARG A 41 10.43 8.37 -7.54
CA ARG A 41 9.31 8.38 -6.59
C ARG A 41 9.41 7.29 -5.53
N THR A 42 10.15 6.22 -5.79
CA THR A 42 10.28 5.07 -4.86
C THR A 42 11.71 4.99 -4.34
N PRO A 43 11.92 4.98 -3.01
CA PRO A 43 13.27 4.81 -2.46
C PRO A 43 13.79 3.38 -2.69
N LEU A 44 15.12 3.25 -2.74
CA LEU A 44 15.80 1.96 -2.65
C LEU A 44 15.90 1.56 -1.19
N ILE A 45 15.51 0.33 -0.87
CA ILE A 45 15.41 -0.17 0.52
C ILE A 45 16.06 -1.55 0.61
N ILE A 46 17.01 -1.72 1.53
CA ILE A 46 17.46 -3.04 1.98
C ILE A 46 16.69 -3.38 3.25
N SER A 47 15.93 -4.45 3.21
CA SER A 47 15.28 -5.06 4.37
C SER A 47 15.74 -6.50 4.54
N GLY A 48 15.67 -7.01 5.77
CA GLY A 48 15.93 -8.42 6.04
C GLY A 48 15.19 -8.92 7.26
N PRO A 49 15.17 -10.25 7.45
CA PRO A 49 14.40 -10.89 8.51
C PRO A 49 14.97 -10.55 9.88
N VAL A 50 14.11 -10.21 10.83
CA VAL A 50 14.50 -9.99 12.22
C VAL A 50 14.59 -11.34 12.94
N SER A 51 15.77 -11.68 13.43
CA SER A 51 16.09 -12.97 14.09
C SER A 51 15.40 -13.23 15.44
N ARG A 52 14.53 -12.32 15.89
CA ARG A 52 13.74 -12.42 17.13
C ARG A 52 12.25 -12.11 16.97
N GLY A 53 11.71 -12.16 15.74
CA GLY A 53 10.28 -11.90 15.51
C GLY A 53 9.36 -13.13 15.63
N ASP A 54 9.89 -14.29 16.01
CA ASP A 54 9.29 -15.59 15.69
C ASP A 54 8.12 -16.04 16.57
N ASP A 55 7.66 -15.25 17.55
CA ASP A 55 6.37 -15.54 18.18
C ASP A 55 5.79 -14.29 18.83
N GLN A 56 5.28 -13.35 18.02
CA GLN A 56 4.26 -12.40 18.52
C GLN A 56 3.00 -13.13 19.03
N GLN A 57 2.98 -14.47 19.05
CA GLN A 57 1.90 -15.29 19.59
C GLN A 57 0.54 -14.92 18.98
N PHE A 58 0.55 -14.48 17.72
CA PHE A 58 -0.68 -14.11 17.00
C PHE A 58 -1.73 -15.21 17.07
N HIS A 59 -1.30 -16.47 16.98
CA HIS A 59 -2.17 -17.64 17.11
C HIS A 59 -2.83 -17.78 18.50
N VAL A 60 -2.17 -17.32 19.57
CA VAL A 60 -2.67 -17.35 20.94
C VAL A 60 -3.76 -16.29 21.14
N TYR A 61 -3.54 -15.07 20.64
CA TYR A 61 -4.47 -13.95 20.86
C TYR A 61 -5.61 -13.88 19.84
N LYS A 62 -5.44 -14.48 18.66
CA LYS A 62 -6.43 -14.48 17.57
C LYS A 62 -7.84 -14.90 18.02
N PRO A 63 -8.07 -16.00 18.77
CA PRO A 63 -9.42 -16.42 19.17
C PRO A 63 -10.14 -15.37 20.02
N GLY A 64 -9.41 -14.72 20.95
CA GLY A 64 -9.96 -13.67 21.81
C GLY A 64 -10.38 -12.43 21.00
N ILE A 65 -9.54 -12.01 20.05
CA ILE A 65 -9.88 -10.89 19.15
C ILE A 65 -11.06 -11.23 18.24
N GLN A 66 -11.10 -12.44 17.70
CA GLN A 66 -12.23 -12.87 16.87
C GLN A 66 -13.55 -12.84 17.66
N GLN A 67 -13.55 -13.31 18.91
CA GLN A 67 -14.72 -13.23 19.78
C GLN A 67 -15.09 -11.77 20.09
N LEU A 68 -14.11 -10.92 20.40
CA LEU A 68 -14.33 -9.50 20.67
C LEU A 68 -15.02 -8.80 19.50
N VAL A 69 -14.55 -9.03 18.27
CA VAL A 69 -15.11 -8.43 17.06
C VAL A 69 -16.53 -8.93 16.79
N GLN A 70 -16.81 -10.22 17.04
CA GLN A 70 -18.16 -10.77 16.94
C GLN A 70 -19.13 -10.15 17.96
N GLU A 71 -18.70 -9.96 19.20
CA GLU A 71 -19.53 -9.29 20.21
C GLU A 71 -19.73 -7.80 19.90
N GLN A 72 -18.70 -7.12 19.39
CA GLN A 72 -18.81 -5.75 18.89
C GLN A 72 -19.86 -5.65 17.77
N GLU A 73 -19.85 -6.56 16.80
CA GLU A 73 -20.83 -6.58 15.73
C GLU A 73 -22.26 -6.73 16.26
N ARG A 74 -22.45 -7.53 17.32
CA ARG A 74 -23.77 -7.66 17.99
C ARG A 74 -24.21 -6.35 18.63
N VAL A 75 -23.31 -5.65 19.31
CA VAL A 75 -23.58 -4.33 19.90
C VAL A 75 -23.95 -3.32 18.81
N VAL A 76 -23.14 -3.23 17.75
CA VAL A 76 -23.38 -2.32 16.62
C VAL A 76 -24.70 -2.63 15.92
N ARG A 77 -25.00 -3.91 15.69
CA ARG A 77 -26.28 -4.34 15.09
C ARG A 77 -27.46 -3.97 15.99
N GLY A 78 -27.33 -4.13 17.31
CA GLY A 78 -28.33 -3.71 18.28
C GLY A 78 -28.62 -2.20 18.19
N ALA A 79 -27.56 -1.40 18.31
CA ALA A 79 -27.64 0.06 18.22
C ALA A 79 -28.25 0.53 16.87
N LEU A 80 -27.84 -0.06 15.75
CA LEU A 80 -28.38 0.27 14.43
C LEU A 80 -29.88 -0.06 14.32
N ASN A 81 -30.30 -1.22 14.82
CA ASN A 81 -31.71 -1.62 14.76
C ASN A 81 -32.60 -0.73 15.64
N GLU A 82 -32.10 -0.32 16.79
CA GLU A 82 -32.81 0.59 17.68
C GLU A 82 -32.85 2.01 17.10
N ALA A 83 -31.75 2.50 16.51
CA ALA A 83 -31.72 3.78 15.79
C ALA A 83 -32.79 3.83 14.68
N LYS A 84 -32.93 2.75 13.89
CA LYS A 84 -33.96 2.65 12.85
C LYS A 84 -35.37 2.76 13.43
N LYS A 85 -35.66 2.07 14.53
CA LYS A 85 -36.97 2.14 15.22
C LYS A 85 -37.28 3.54 15.75
N LEU A 86 -36.28 4.25 16.29
CA LEU A 86 -36.47 5.61 16.78
C LEU A 86 -36.68 6.60 15.63
N PHE A 87 -35.99 6.40 14.51
CA PHE A 87 -36.18 7.21 13.30
C PHE A 87 -37.58 7.04 12.71
N GLU A 88 -38.14 5.83 12.72
CA GLU A 88 -39.53 5.57 12.32
C GLU A 88 -40.55 6.29 13.23
N LYS A 89 -40.19 6.52 14.51
CA LYS A 89 -41.02 7.26 15.48
C LYS A 89 -40.81 8.77 15.45
N GLY A 90 -39.88 9.28 14.65
CA GLY A 90 -39.50 10.70 14.61
C GLY A 90 -38.57 11.14 15.74
N GLU A 91 -38.00 10.20 16.50
CA GLU A 91 -36.99 10.44 17.55
C GLU A 91 -35.58 10.34 16.94
N ASP A 92 -35.28 11.25 16.02
CA ASP A 92 -34.05 11.26 15.23
C ASP A 92 -33.03 12.32 15.68
N ASP A 93 -33.20 12.84 16.90
CA ASP A 93 -32.36 13.87 17.46
C ASP A 93 -30.95 13.33 17.85
N PRO A 94 -29.95 14.21 17.98
CA PRO A 94 -28.57 13.83 18.32
C PRO A 94 -28.41 12.98 19.58
N LYS A 95 -29.34 13.03 20.54
CA LYS A 95 -29.22 12.36 21.84
C LYS A 95 -29.96 11.02 21.91
N THR A 96 -30.90 10.78 20.99
CA THR A 96 -31.71 9.55 20.94
C THR A 96 -31.27 8.65 19.77
N GLY A 97 -32.02 8.60 18.66
CA GLY A 97 -31.67 7.80 17.49
C GLY A 97 -30.34 8.22 16.87
N GLY A 98 -29.99 9.51 16.91
CA GLY A 98 -28.71 10.02 16.42
C GLY A 98 -27.51 9.47 17.20
N LEU A 99 -27.63 9.35 18.52
CA LEU A 99 -26.60 8.75 19.38
C LEU A 99 -26.35 7.29 18.99
N LEU A 100 -27.41 6.49 18.83
CA LEU A 100 -27.29 5.08 18.49
C LEU A 100 -26.73 4.87 17.09
N LEU A 101 -27.12 5.72 16.14
CA LEU A 101 -26.57 5.71 14.78
C LEU A 101 -25.08 6.08 14.78
N TYR A 102 -24.69 7.10 15.55
CA TYR A 102 -23.29 7.49 15.68
C TYR A 102 -22.45 6.45 16.42
N ARG A 103 -23.00 5.80 17.45
CA ARG A 103 -22.39 4.66 18.14
C ARG A 103 -22.13 3.50 17.18
N ALA A 104 -23.12 3.15 16.34
CA ALA A 104 -22.96 2.12 15.33
C ALA A 104 -21.84 2.48 14.33
N TYR A 105 -21.77 3.74 13.90
CA TYR A 105 -20.71 4.24 13.01
C TYR A 105 -19.33 4.21 13.64
N ARG A 106 -19.20 4.65 14.89
CA ARG A 106 -17.92 4.66 15.62
C ARG A 106 -17.45 3.25 15.99
N GLY A 107 -18.38 2.31 16.16
CA GLY A 107 -18.08 0.93 16.48
C GLY A 107 -17.59 0.10 15.28
N LEU A 108 -18.29 0.17 14.14
CA LEU A 108 -17.93 -0.52 12.88
C LEU A 108 -18.41 0.31 11.68
N PRO A 109 -17.63 1.30 11.19
CA PRO A 109 -18.04 2.21 10.14
C PRO A 109 -18.25 1.50 8.79
N LYS A 110 -17.46 0.44 8.52
CA LYS A 110 -17.56 -0.39 7.32
C LYS A 110 -18.65 -1.47 7.37
N TYR A 111 -19.47 -1.51 8.43
CA TYR A 111 -20.53 -2.52 8.54
C TYR A 111 -21.59 -2.36 7.44
N GLY A 112 -21.74 -3.37 6.57
CA GLY A 112 -22.59 -3.28 5.37
C GLY A 112 -24.03 -2.77 5.61
N PRO A 113 -24.77 -3.27 6.61
CA PRO A 113 -26.11 -2.76 6.96
C PRO A 113 -26.13 -1.29 7.41
N LEU A 114 -25.06 -0.81 8.04
CA LEU A 114 -24.91 0.60 8.40
C LEU A 114 -24.67 1.45 7.14
N ILE A 115 -23.75 1.04 6.27
CA ILE A 115 -23.47 1.75 4.99
C ILE A 115 -24.76 1.93 4.18
N LYS A 116 -25.56 0.86 4.07
CA LYS A 116 -26.86 0.91 3.39
C LYS A 116 -27.79 1.95 4.01
N PHE A 117 -27.90 1.98 5.33
CA PHE A 117 -28.77 2.93 6.04
C PHE A 117 -28.26 4.38 5.91
N LEU A 118 -26.95 4.60 6.00
CA LEU A 118 -26.33 5.92 5.81
C LEU A 118 -26.50 6.46 4.37
N SER A 119 -26.71 5.57 3.39
CA SER A 119 -26.94 5.93 1.99
C SER A 119 -28.37 6.43 1.72
N GLU A 120 -29.29 6.25 2.67
CA GLU A 120 -30.66 6.75 2.56
C GLU A 120 -30.71 8.28 2.69
N PRO A 121 -31.68 8.96 2.04
CA PRO A 121 -31.76 10.43 2.05
C PRO A 121 -31.83 11.02 3.46
N GLY A 122 -30.88 11.90 3.78
CA GLY A 122 -30.85 12.65 5.03
C GLY A 122 -30.29 11.91 6.25
N ILE A 123 -30.09 10.58 6.19
CA ILE A 123 -29.58 9.79 7.33
C ILE A 123 -28.13 10.16 7.67
N ARG A 124 -27.27 10.31 6.66
CA ARG A 124 -25.87 10.73 6.86
C ARG A 124 -25.76 12.09 7.54
N VAL A 125 -26.66 13.03 7.21
CA VAL A 125 -26.69 14.37 7.83
C VAL A 125 -27.09 14.28 9.31
N LYS A 126 -28.03 13.40 9.65
CA LYS A 126 -28.43 13.16 11.05
C LYS A 126 -27.29 12.53 11.86
N MET A 127 -26.57 11.58 11.29
CA MET A 127 -25.37 11.01 11.89
C MET A 127 -24.30 12.08 12.15
N GLN A 128 -24.00 12.93 11.16
CA GLN A 128 -23.04 14.04 11.31
C GLN A 128 -23.46 15.07 12.37
N LYS A 129 -24.77 15.33 12.52
CA LYS A 129 -25.29 16.19 13.60
C LYS A 129 -25.03 15.58 14.98
N ALA A 130 -25.20 14.27 15.12
CA ALA A 130 -24.85 13.55 16.35
C ALA A 130 -23.34 13.57 16.59
N GLU A 131 -22.52 13.28 15.57
CA GLU A 131 -21.05 13.38 15.64
C GLU A 131 -20.62 14.76 16.16
N ASN A 132 -21.11 15.84 15.55
CA ASN A 132 -20.78 17.21 15.96
C ASN A 132 -21.22 17.51 17.39
N TYR A 133 -22.38 17.01 17.83
CA TYR A 133 -22.86 17.20 19.20
C TYR A 133 -21.93 16.56 20.25
N TYR A 134 -21.39 15.37 19.97
CA TYR A 134 -20.51 14.65 20.89
C TYR A 134 -19.05 15.08 20.80
N LEU A 135 -18.62 15.67 19.68
CA LEU A 135 -17.29 16.26 19.51
C LEU A 135 -17.18 17.69 20.09
N GLN A 136 -18.30 18.37 20.34
CA GLN A 136 -18.32 19.67 21.03
C GLN A 136 -17.69 19.59 22.43
N ASP A 137 -17.24 20.74 22.95
CA ASP A 137 -16.64 20.88 24.28
C ASP A 137 -15.50 19.89 24.56
N GLN A 138 -14.56 19.77 23.61
CA GLN A 138 -13.38 18.89 23.71
C GLN A 138 -13.73 17.42 23.97
N MET A 139 -14.73 16.88 23.26
CA MET A 139 -15.13 15.46 23.35
C MET A 139 -15.62 15.04 24.75
N ARG A 140 -16.07 15.98 25.60
CA ARG A 140 -16.48 15.70 26.98
C ARG A 140 -17.54 14.59 27.09
N ASN A 141 -18.45 14.52 26.12
CA ASN A 141 -19.56 13.56 26.11
C ASN A 141 -19.27 12.28 25.30
N MET A 142 -18.04 12.10 24.82
CA MET A 142 -17.66 10.96 23.96
C MET A 142 -17.84 9.61 24.66
N HIS A 143 -17.57 9.57 25.97
CA HIS A 143 -17.77 8.40 26.83
C HIS A 143 -19.22 7.86 26.79
N ILE A 144 -20.22 8.69 26.48
CA ILE A 144 -21.63 8.26 26.35
C ILE A 144 -21.79 7.40 25.09
N VAL A 145 -21.17 7.80 23.99
CA VAL A 145 -21.19 7.05 22.72
C VAL A 145 -20.45 5.73 22.88
N ASP A 146 -19.26 5.78 23.49
CA ASP A 146 -18.37 4.62 23.64
C ASP A 146 -18.81 3.65 24.74
N SER A 147 -19.73 4.05 25.62
CA SER A 147 -20.13 3.30 26.82
C SER A 147 -20.55 1.86 26.58
N GLU A 148 -21.11 1.52 25.42
CA GLU A 148 -21.54 0.16 25.07
C GLU A 148 -20.57 -0.58 24.15
N LEU A 149 -19.66 0.15 23.51
CA LEU A 149 -18.70 -0.41 22.56
C LEU A 149 -17.60 -1.15 23.31
N LEU A 150 -17.07 -2.20 22.70
CA LEU A 150 -15.88 -2.94 23.16
C LEU A 150 -14.60 -2.30 22.63
N PHE A 151 -14.66 -1.71 21.45
CA PHE A 151 -13.62 -0.86 20.89
C PHE A 151 -14.26 0.21 20.01
N HIS A 152 -13.52 1.27 19.71
CA HIS A 152 -13.94 2.29 18.77
C HIS A 152 -12.91 2.45 17.66
N ILE A 153 -13.38 2.89 16.50
CA ILE A 153 -12.58 3.08 15.30
C ILE A 153 -12.55 4.57 14.95
N ASP A 154 -11.35 5.11 14.77
CA ASP A 154 -11.15 6.42 14.16
C ASP A 154 -10.61 6.23 12.73
N GLU A 155 -11.49 6.38 11.73
CA GLU A 155 -11.10 6.28 10.32
C GLU A 155 -10.12 7.39 9.89
N LYS A 156 -10.14 8.56 10.54
CA LYS A 156 -9.24 9.68 10.21
C LYS A 156 -7.82 9.39 10.70
N GLN A 157 -7.69 8.78 11.86
CA GLN A 157 -6.40 8.39 12.44
C GLN A 157 -5.97 6.97 12.06
N ASN A 158 -6.84 6.20 11.40
CA ASN A 158 -6.61 4.79 11.08
C ASN A 158 -6.22 3.99 12.35
N SER A 159 -6.90 4.28 13.46
CA SER A 159 -6.67 3.71 14.78
C SER A 159 -7.87 2.92 15.27
N VAL A 160 -7.61 1.96 16.16
CA VAL A 160 -8.62 1.16 16.83
C VAL A 160 -8.22 1.05 18.29
N ASP A 161 -9.11 1.50 19.16
CA ASP A 161 -8.81 1.69 20.57
C ASP A 161 -9.83 0.92 21.42
N LEU A 162 -9.30 0.07 22.30
CA LEU A 162 -10.11 -0.75 23.21
C LEU A 162 -10.77 0.12 24.28
N THR A 163 -12.02 -0.20 24.61
CA THR A 163 -12.69 0.37 25.78
C THR A 163 -12.43 -0.51 27.00
N ASP A 164 -12.73 -0.01 28.20
CA ASP A 164 -12.68 -0.81 29.43
C ASP A 164 -13.54 -2.08 29.33
N LYS A 165 -14.68 -2.02 28.63
CA LYS A 165 -15.53 -3.19 28.38
C LYS A 165 -14.85 -4.19 27.45
N GLY A 166 -14.16 -3.72 26.41
CA GLY A 166 -13.39 -4.58 25.52
C GLY A 166 -12.23 -5.26 26.22
N LEU A 167 -11.47 -4.51 27.02
CA LEU A 167 -10.39 -5.04 27.86
C LEU A 167 -10.91 -6.17 28.75
N ASN A 168 -12.04 -5.95 29.44
CA ASN A 168 -12.68 -6.97 30.27
C ASN A 168 -13.11 -8.22 29.50
N VAL A 169 -13.52 -8.10 28.23
CA VAL A 169 -13.89 -9.26 27.40
C VAL A 169 -12.66 -10.08 27.04
N ILE A 170 -11.54 -9.44 26.72
CA ILE A 170 -10.29 -10.13 26.39
C ILE A 170 -9.68 -10.78 27.65
N THR A 171 -9.77 -10.12 28.82
CA THR A 171 -9.22 -10.63 30.07
C THR A 171 -10.10 -11.65 30.77
N ARG A 172 -11.40 -11.78 30.47
CA ARG A 172 -12.25 -12.81 31.10
C ARG A 172 -11.76 -14.26 30.93
N GLY A 173 -10.86 -14.52 29.99
CA GLY A 173 -10.18 -15.82 29.82
C GLY A 173 -8.88 -16.00 30.62
N ASN A 174 -8.30 -14.92 31.18
CA ASN A 174 -7.03 -14.92 31.93
C ASN A 174 -7.24 -14.24 33.29
N GLU A 175 -6.85 -14.90 34.38
CA GLU A 175 -7.14 -14.49 35.78
C GLU A 175 -6.46 -13.19 36.25
N ASP A 176 -5.87 -12.38 35.37
CA ASP A 176 -5.05 -11.22 35.73
C ASP A 176 -5.62 -9.89 35.17
N ALA A 177 -6.09 -9.04 36.07
CA ALA A 177 -6.63 -7.72 35.73
C ALA A 177 -5.53 -6.73 35.26
N GLU A 178 -4.25 -7.00 35.59
CA GLU A 178 -3.10 -6.19 35.17
C GLU A 178 -2.52 -6.65 33.81
N PHE A 179 -3.16 -7.59 33.13
CA PHE A 179 -2.67 -8.21 31.90
C PHE A 179 -2.54 -7.22 30.72
N PHE A 180 -3.22 -6.08 30.71
CA PHE A 180 -3.04 -5.07 29.67
C PHE A 180 -2.62 -3.69 30.20
N VAL A 181 -2.29 -3.60 31.48
CA VAL A 181 -1.84 -2.35 32.09
C VAL A 181 -0.32 -2.34 32.08
N LEU A 182 0.27 -1.36 31.38
CA LEU A 182 1.71 -1.12 31.43
C LEU A 182 2.03 -0.39 32.75
N PRO A 183 2.76 -1.02 33.68
CA PRO A 183 3.19 -0.33 34.90
C PRO A 183 4.25 0.72 34.56
N ASP A 184 4.32 1.78 35.36
CA ASP A 184 5.40 2.77 35.26
C ASP A 184 6.72 2.11 35.68
N ILE A 185 7.57 1.84 34.69
CA ILE A 185 8.88 1.22 34.90
C ILE A 185 9.73 2.10 35.84
N GLY A 186 9.64 3.43 35.73
CA GLY A 186 10.41 4.35 36.54
C GLY A 186 10.10 4.21 38.03
N VAL A 187 8.81 4.03 38.36
CA VAL A 187 8.37 3.81 39.75
C VAL A 187 8.85 2.45 40.26
N LYS A 188 8.64 1.36 39.51
CA LYS A 188 9.06 0.01 39.92
C LYS A 188 10.59 -0.11 40.05
N LEU A 189 11.36 0.47 39.12
CA LEU A 189 12.82 0.49 39.21
C LEU A 189 13.31 1.32 40.40
N ALA A 190 12.67 2.45 40.70
CA ALA A 190 13.01 3.27 41.85
C ALA A 190 12.69 2.59 43.19
N GLU A 191 11.62 1.80 43.26
CA GLU A 191 11.30 0.96 44.43
C GLU A 191 12.36 -0.13 44.64
N VAL A 192 12.82 -0.78 43.57
CA VAL A 192 13.91 -1.77 43.63
C VAL A 192 15.22 -1.11 44.05
N GLU A 193 15.53 0.10 43.58
CA GLU A 193 16.72 0.84 44.03
C GLU A 193 16.66 1.20 45.52
N LYS A 194 15.49 1.61 46.01
CA LYS A 194 15.25 1.95 47.42
C LYS A 194 15.14 0.73 48.35
N SER A 195 14.99 -0.47 47.80
CA SER A 195 14.94 -1.71 48.59
C SER A 195 16.27 -1.95 49.32
N GLY A 196 16.21 -2.62 50.48
CA GLY A 196 17.40 -3.02 51.24
C GLY A 196 18.15 -4.23 50.68
N ALA A 197 17.81 -4.70 49.48
CA ALA A 197 18.38 -5.89 48.86
C ALA A 197 19.84 -5.69 48.44
N SER A 198 20.57 -6.78 48.25
CA SER A 198 21.95 -6.74 47.75
C SER A 198 22.03 -6.22 46.30
N SER A 199 23.20 -5.75 45.87
CA SER A 199 23.39 -5.23 44.50
C SER A 199 23.07 -6.25 43.41
N GLU A 200 23.34 -7.54 43.66
CA GLU A 200 23.10 -8.65 42.74
C GLU A 200 21.60 -9.00 42.65
N GLU A 201 20.89 -9.01 43.79
CA GLU A 201 19.43 -9.18 43.82
C GLU A 201 18.70 -8.01 43.16
N LYS A 202 19.20 -6.78 43.34
CA LYS A 202 18.65 -5.60 42.65
C LYS A 202 18.80 -5.70 41.14
N LEU A 203 19.94 -6.18 40.63
CA LEU A 203 20.15 -6.37 39.21
C LEU A 203 19.16 -7.39 38.63
N HIS A 204 19.03 -8.56 39.28
CA HIS A 204 18.06 -9.58 38.88
C HIS A 204 16.61 -9.09 38.91
N GLN A 205 16.21 -8.33 39.93
CA GLN A 205 14.87 -7.76 40.00
C GLN A 205 14.62 -6.73 38.89
N LYS A 206 15.61 -5.89 38.58
CA LYS A 206 15.52 -4.92 37.47
C LYS A 206 15.40 -5.63 36.12
N GLU A 207 16.21 -6.67 35.87
CA GLU A 207 16.13 -7.47 34.65
C GLU A 207 14.78 -8.19 34.51
N ALA A 208 14.25 -8.73 35.61
CA ALA A 208 12.93 -9.36 35.61
C ALA A 208 11.81 -8.36 35.27
N ILE A 209 11.84 -7.16 35.86
CA ILE A 209 10.85 -6.09 35.57
C ILE A 209 10.94 -5.65 34.11
N LEU A 210 12.15 -5.49 33.56
CA LEU A 210 12.35 -5.12 32.16
C LEU A 210 11.83 -6.20 31.21
N THR A 211 12.14 -7.47 31.51
CA THR A 211 11.66 -8.61 30.71
C THR A 211 10.13 -8.72 30.73
N GLU A 212 9.51 -8.55 31.90
CA GLU A 212 8.05 -8.56 32.04
C GLU A 212 7.41 -7.38 31.27
N TYR A 213 8.05 -6.21 31.31
CA TYR A 213 7.59 -5.03 30.58
C TYR A 213 7.66 -5.25 29.06
N GLU A 214 8.78 -5.75 28.54
CA GLU A 214 8.95 -6.06 27.12
C GLU A 214 7.89 -7.05 26.63
N GLN A 215 7.67 -8.14 27.38
CA GLN A 215 6.62 -9.11 27.07
C GLN A 215 5.20 -8.51 27.08
N LYS A 216 4.91 -7.63 28.05
CA LYS A 216 3.63 -6.91 28.12
C LYS A 216 3.45 -5.96 26.94
N ALA A 217 4.50 -5.22 26.57
CA ALA A 217 4.47 -4.29 25.45
C ALA A 217 4.26 -5.01 24.11
N ASP A 218 5.00 -6.10 23.86
CA ASP A 218 4.85 -6.92 22.66
C ASP A 218 3.45 -7.52 22.54
N ARG A 219 2.89 -7.98 23.66
CA ARG A 219 1.52 -8.48 23.73
C ARG A 219 0.50 -7.41 23.35
N ILE A 220 0.58 -6.22 23.96
CA ILE A 220 -0.34 -5.11 23.66
C ILE A 220 -0.25 -4.75 22.18
N HIS A 221 0.96 -4.64 21.65
CA HIS A 221 1.21 -4.36 20.25
C HIS A 221 0.56 -5.41 19.34
N THR A 222 0.77 -6.70 19.62
CA THR A 222 0.18 -7.81 18.86
C THR A 222 -1.35 -7.75 18.86
N VAL A 223 -1.97 -7.55 20.04
CA VAL A 223 -3.42 -7.45 20.20
C VAL A 223 -3.96 -6.26 19.40
N GLN A 224 -3.27 -5.12 19.43
CA GLN A 224 -3.64 -3.93 18.67
C GLN A 224 -3.54 -4.17 17.14
N GLN A 225 -2.47 -4.82 16.66
CA GLN A 225 -2.32 -5.14 15.24
C GLN A 225 -3.37 -6.16 14.76
N LEU A 226 -3.69 -7.17 15.57
CA LEU A 226 -4.80 -8.09 15.27
C LEU A 226 -6.12 -7.36 15.22
N LEU A 227 -6.41 -6.51 16.22
CA LEU A 227 -7.65 -5.76 16.26
C LEU A 227 -7.79 -4.88 15.01
N LYS A 228 -6.72 -4.18 14.62
CA LYS A 228 -6.64 -3.40 13.39
C LYS A 228 -6.86 -4.23 12.14
N ALA A 229 -6.19 -5.38 12.02
CA ALA A 229 -6.35 -6.31 10.91
C ALA A 229 -7.79 -6.84 10.79
N TYR A 230 -8.49 -7.07 11.90
CA TYR A 230 -9.88 -7.53 11.91
C TYR A 230 -10.89 -6.44 11.59
N SER A 231 -10.66 -5.19 12.00
CA SER A 231 -11.67 -4.13 11.95
C SER A 231 -11.49 -3.12 10.81
N LEU A 232 -10.26 -2.89 10.33
CA LEU A 232 -9.98 -1.88 9.29
C LEU A 232 -9.69 -2.48 7.92
N PHE A 233 -9.24 -3.74 7.87
CA PHE A 233 -8.79 -4.41 6.65
C PHE A 233 -9.73 -5.54 6.26
N GLU A 234 -10.37 -5.39 5.10
CA GLU A 234 -11.26 -6.36 4.49
C GLU A 234 -10.57 -7.10 3.36
N LYS A 235 -10.86 -8.40 3.30
CA LYS A 235 -10.43 -9.24 2.20
C LYS A 235 -11.14 -8.82 0.92
N ASP A 236 -10.42 -8.85 -0.19
CA ASP A 236 -10.87 -8.43 -1.53
C ASP A 236 -11.09 -6.91 -1.68
N VAL A 237 -10.71 -6.11 -0.66
CA VAL A 237 -10.71 -4.64 -0.71
C VAL A 237 -9.29 -4.12 -0.52
N GLU A 238 -8.73 -4.23 0.69
CA GLU A 238 -7.36 -3.76 0.96
C GLU A 238 -6.29 -4.81 0.63
N TYR A 239 -6.66 -6.09 0.65
CA TYR A 239 -5.74 -7.18 0.33
C TYR A 239 -6.48 -8.41 -0.22
N VAL A 240 -5.74 -9.29 -0.88
CA VAL A 240 -6.22 -10.61 -1.34
C VAL A 240 -5.30 -11.72 -0.84
N VAL A 241 -5.84 -12.93 -0.73
CA VAL A 241 -5.06 -14.13 -0.40
C VAL A 241 -4.80 -14.89 -1.69
N MET A 242 -3.54 -14.96 -2.12
CA MET A 242 -3.13 -15.67 -3.34
C MET A 242 -1.88 -16.50 -3.06
N ASP A 243 -1.85 -17.73 -3.56
CA ASP A 243 -0.74 -18.69 -3.38
C ASP A 243 -0.34 -18.90 -1.91
N GLY A 244 -1.31 -18.80 -1.00
CA GLY A 244 -1.04 -18.90 0.43
C GLY A 244 -0.19 -17.75 0.98
N ALA A 245 -0.31 -16.55 0.41
CA ALA A 245 0.31 -15.32 0.89
C ALA A 245 -0.68 -14.14 0.83
N ILE A 246 -0.51 -13.15 1.70
CA ILE A 246 -1.25 -11.89 1.65
C ILE A 246 -0.63 -10.99 0.57
N LYS A 247 -1.46 -10.48 -0.34
CA LYS A 247 -1.06 -9.51 -1.36
C LYS A 247 -1.86 -8.23 -1.19
N ILE A 248 -1.18 -7.10 -1.11
CA ILE A 248 -1.82 -5.79 -0.94
C ILE A 248 -2.48 -5.37 -2.24
N VAL A 249 -3.69 -4.83 -2.15
CA VAL A 249 -4.40 -4.23 -3.27
C VAL A 249 -4.28 -2.71 -3.17
N ASP A 250 -3.89 -2.08 -4.27
CA ASP A 250 -3.88 -0.62 -4.40
C ASP A 250 -5.33 -0.10 -4.43
N GLU A 251 -5.69 0.77 -3.50
CA GLU A 251 -7.06 1.29 -3.31
C GLU A 251 -7.60 2.06 -4.53
N GLN A 252 -6.72 2.73 -5.28
CA GLN A 252 -7.13 3.56 -6.42
C GLN A 252 -7.27 2.74 -7.70
N THR A 253 -6.40 1.76 -7.88
CA THR A 253 -6.27 1.03 -9.15
C THR A 253 -6.77 -0.41 -9.10
N GLY A 254 -6.98 -0.96 -7.90
CA GLY A 254 -7.32 -2.37 -7.69
C GLY A 254 -6.17 -3.34 -8.05
N ARG A 255 -4.96 -2.83 -8.28
CA ARG A 255 -3.81 -3.64 -8.68
C ARG A 255 -3.18 -4.33 -7.47
N ILE A 256 -2.71 -5.55 -7.69
CA ILE A 256 -1.91 -6.26 -6.70
C ILE A 256 -0.50 -5.65 -6.67
N MET A 257 -0.08 -5.19 -5.50
CA MET A 257 1.25 -4.67 -5.25
C MET A 257 2.19 -5.80 -4.82
N GLU A 258 2.80 -6.48 -5.79
CA GLU A 258 3.77 -7.54 -5.51
C GLU A 258 4.99 -7.01 -4.73
N GLY A 259 5.47 -7.80 -3.76
CA GLY A 259 6.63 -7.47 -2.92
C GLY A 259 6.37 -6.44 -1.83
N ARG A 260 5.18 -5.82 -1.77
CA ARG A 260 4.82 -4.89 -0.69
C ARG A 260 4.19 -5.63 0.49
N ARG A 261 4.61 -5.26 1.70
CA ARG A 261 4.05 -5.72 2.97
C ARG A 261 3.65 -4.51 3.82
N TYR A 262 2.66 -4.69 4.69
CA TYR A 262 2.32 -3.68 5.68
C TYR A 262 3.40 -3.66 6.77
N SER A 263 3.70 -2.47 7.29
CA SER A 263 4.71 -2.28 8.34
C SER A 263 4.17 -2.62 9.73
N ASP A 264 5.07 -2.64 10.72
CA ASP A 264 4.72 -2.60 12.14
C ASP A 264 3.86 -3.79 12.62
N GLY A 265 4.17 -5.01 12.13
CA GLY A 265 3.45 -6.22 12.54
C GLY A 265 2.06 -6.42 11.91
N LEU A 266 1.53 -5.42 11.21
CA LEU A 266 0.18 -5.48 10.63
C LEU A 266 0.04 -6.56 9.55
N HIS A 267 1.08 -6.78 8.75
CA HIS A 267 1.03 -7.79 7.69
C HIS A 267 1.01 -9.20 8.28
N GLN A 268 1.77 -9.43 9.36
CA GLN A 268 1.76 -10.66 10.13
C GLN A 268 0.41 -10.88 10.80
N ALA A 269 -0.22 -9.82 11.31
CA ALA A 269 -1.57 -9.89 11.86
C ALA A 269 -2.62 -10.30 10.80
N LEU A 270 -2.47 -9.83 9.55
CA LEU A 270 -3.32 -10.24 8.43
C LEU A 270 -3.07 -11.69 8.01
N GLU A 271 -1.81 -12.11 7.94
CA GLU A 271 -1.44 -13.51 7.70
C GLU A 271 -2.07 -14.41 8.77
N ALA A 272 -1.96 -14.01 10.05
CA ALA A 272 -2.58 -14.70 11.16
C ALA A 272 -4.11 -14.73 11.05
N LYS A 273 -4.77 -13.60 10.75
CA LYS A 273 -6.22 -13.49 10.55
C LYS A 273 -6.72 -14.50 9.52
N GLU A 274 -6.06 -14.58 8.37
CA GLU A 274 -6.45 -15.45 7.26
C GLU A 274 -5.95 -16.91 7.39
N ASN A 275 -5.25 -17.26 8.48
CA ASN A 275 -4.61 -18.58 8.69
C ASN A 275 -3.55 -18.91 7.61
N VAL A 276 -2.85 -17.89 7.15
CA VAL A 276 -1.73 -17.99 6.22
C VAL A 276 -0.43 -18.17 7.01
N LYS A 277 0.60 -18.75 6.39
CA LYS A 277 1.92 -18.84 7.00
C LYS A 277 2.43 -17.44 7.32
N ILE A 278 2.69 -17.17 8.60
CA ILE A 278 3.24 -15.89 9.04
C ILE A 278 4.70 -15.85 8.62
N GLU A 279 5.07 -14.88 7.78
CA GLU A 279 6.48 -14.69 7.43
C GLU A 279 7.12 -13.72 8.41
N ALA A 280 8.39 -13.98 8.74
CA ALA A 280 9.16 -13.15 9.67
C ALA A 280 9.06 -11.66 9.33
N ALA A 281 9.00 -10.83 10.37
CA ALA A 281 9.06 -9.39 10.22
C ALA A 281 10.36 -9.00 9.52
N THR A 282 10.23 -8.15 8.50
CA THR A 282 11.36 -7.57 7.81
C THR A 282 11.60 -6.17 8.36
N GLN A 283 12.80 -5.91 8.85
CA GLN A 283 13.20 -4.57 9.26
C GLN A 283 13.96 -3.91 8.11
N THR A 284 13.71 -2.62 7.89
CA THR A 284 14.52 -1.81 6.98
C THR A 284 15.88 -1.52 7.62
N TYR A 285 16.95 -2.00 7.01
CA TYR A 285 18.32 -1.73 7.47
C TYR A 285 18.89 -0.46 6.87
N ALA A 286 18.64 -0.21 5.59
CA ALA A 286 19.19 0.93 4.87
C ALA A 286 18.22 1.43 3.80
N THR A 287 18.21 2.74 3.57
CA THR A 287 17.36 3.37 2.57
C THR A 287 18.04 4.58 1.93
N ILE A 288 17.83 4.78 0.62
CA ILE A 288 18.23 6.00 -0.09
C ILE A 288 17.26 6.27 -1.24
N THR A 289 16.92 7.53 -1.48
CA THR A 289 16.17 7.90 -2.69
C THR A 289 17.10 8.03 -3.89
N LEU A 290 16.60 7.75 -5.10
CA LEU A 290 17.42 7.94 -6.31
C LEU A 290 17.87 9.40 -6.46
N GLN A 291 17.05 10.38 -6.05
CA GLN A 291 17.48 11.78 -6.09
C GLN A 291 18.74 12.00 -5.26
N ASN A 292 18.76 11.51 -4.01
CA ASN A 292 19.90 11.69 -3.13
C ASN A 292 21.12 10.90 -3.61
N TYR A 293 20.92 9.69 -4.11
CA TYR A 293 22.01 8.88 -4.64
C TYR A 293 22.73 9.56 -5.82
N PHE A 294 22.00 10.03 -6.83
CA PHE A 294 22.62 10.67 -8.00
C PHE A 294 23.24 12.04 -7.69
N ARG A 295 22.74 12.75 -6.68
CA ARG A 295 23.35 14.01 -6.19
C ARG A 295 24.71 13.82 -5.54
N MET A 296 25.11 12.59 -5.21
CA MET A 296 26.45 12.30 -4.66
C MET A 296 27.56 12.36 -5.71
N TYR A 297 27.21 12.26 -7.00
CA TYR A 297 28.19 12.27 -8.07
C TYR A 297 28.76 13.67 -8.29
N HIS A 298 30.09 13.77 -8.39
CA HIS A 298 30.76 15.05 -8.70
C HIS A 298 30.32 15.64 -10.06
N LYS A 299 30.04 14.78 -11.04
CA LYS A 299 29.46 15.18 -12.33
C LYS A 299 28.31 14.24 -12.69
N LEU A 300 27.20 14.82 -13.14
CA LEU A 300 26.01 14.10 -13.58
C LEU A 300 25.59 14.63 -14.95
N CYS A 301 25.26 13.75 -15.89
CA CYS A 301 24.56 14.10 -17.11
C CYS A 301 23.59 12.99 -17.50
N GLY A 302 22.71 13.25 -18.47
CA GLY A 302 21.81 12.23 -18.97
C GLY A 302 21.33 12.50 -20.39
N MET A 303 20.64 11.51 -20.96
CA MET A 303 20.06 11.58 -22.30
C MET A 303 18.67 10.95 -22.29
N THR A 304 17.76 11.51 -23.09
CA THR A 304 16.40 10.99 -23.33
C THR A 304 15.80 11.74 -24.52
N GLY A 305 14.72 11.20 -25.10
CA GLY A 305 13.93 11.86 -26.13
C GLY A 305 12.91 12.89 -25.60
N THR A 306 12.64 12.91 -24.28
CA THR A 306 11.44 13.56 -23.71
C THR A 306 11.70 14.47 -22.51
N ALA A 307 12.94 14.93 -22.27
CA ALA A 307 13.30 15.73 -21.09
C ALA A 307 12.77 17.17 -21.07
N GLU A 308 12.33 17.73 -22.21
CA GLU A 308 11.99 19.16 -22.30
C GLU A 308 10.81 19.54 -21.39
N THR A 309 9.83 18.64 -21.21
CA THR A 309 8.68 18.89 -20.31
C THR A 309 9.08 18.88 -18.84
N GLU A 310 10.08 18.06 -18.48
CA GLU A 310 10.55 17.88 -17.09
C GLU A 310 11.77 18.75 -16.74
N ALA A 311 12.15 19.70 -17.62
CA ALA A 311 13.35 20.51 -17.48
C ALA A 311 13.40 21.30 -16.15
N ALA A 312 12.26 21.83 -15.71
CA ALA A 312 12.17 22.56 -14.45
C ALA A 312 12.46 21.67 -13.24
N GLU A 313 11.96 20.43 -13.25
CA GLU A 313 12.18 19.46 -12.17
C GLU A 313 13.65 19.01 -12.15
N LEU A 314 14.21 18.65 -13.32
CA LEU A 314 15.61 18.27 -13.48
C LEU A 314 16.58 19.36 -12.98
N TRP A 315 16.30 20.63 -13.28
CA TRP A 315 17.08 21.75 -12.77
C TRP A 315 16.92 21.93 -11.25
N SER A 316 15.69 21.87 -10.75
CA SER A 316 15.38 22.14 -9.35
C SER A 316 16.06 21.12 -8.41
N ILE A 317 16.04 19.84 -8.78
CA ILE A 317 16.54 18.72 -7.96
C ILE A 317 18.03 18.45 -8.23
N TYR A 318 18.42 18.36 -9.51
CA TYR A 318 19.75 17.86 -9.91
C TYR A 318 20.67 18.93 -10.49
N LYS A 319 20.17 20.16 -10.72
CA LYS A 319 20.90 21.24 -11.41
C LYS A 319 21.34 20.83 -12.82
N LEU A 320 20.50 20.05 -13.50
CA LEU A 320 20.71 19.63 -14.89
C LEU A 320 19.92 20.55 -15.83
N ASP A 321 20.65 21.22 -16.72
CA ASP A 321 20.05 21.92 -17.86
C ASP A 321 19.64 20.93 -18.96
N VAL A 322 18.51 21.20 -19.61
CA VAL A 322 18.03 20.41 -20.75
C VAL A 322 18.33 21.16 -22.05
N VAL A 323 19.03 20.49 -22.96
CA VAL A 323 19.37 21.03 -24.28
C VAL A 323 18.74 20.15 -25.35
N THR A 324 17.84 20.72 -26.15
CA THR A 324 17.21 20.02 -27.27
C THR A 324 18.19 19.91 -28.44
N VAL A 325 18.66 18.68 -28.71
CA VAL A 325 19.54 18.39 -29.84
C VAL A 325 18.69 18.22 -31.11
N PRO A 326 19.01 18.92 -32.22
CA PRO A 326 18.25 18.79 -33.45
C PRO A 326 18.32 17.37 -34.02
N THR A 327 17.22 16.91 -34.62
CA THR A 327 17.13 15.61 -35.27
C THR A 327 18.00 15.56 -36.53
N ASN A 328 18.58 14.39 -36.81
CA ASN A 328 19.41 14.18 -38.00
C ASN A 328 18.61 14.33 -39.31
N LEU A 329 17.32 14.00 -39.28
CA LEU A 329 16.40 14.12 -40.41
C LEU A 329 15.18 14.93 -40.01
N LYS A 330 14.57 15.60 -40.99
CA LYS A 330 13.31 16.33 -40.77
C LYS A 330 12.23 15.35 -40.30
N MET A 331 11.67 15.62 -39.13
CA MET A 331 10.57 14.85 -38.56
C MET A 331 9.28 15.08 -39.37
N ILE A 332 8.68 14.01 -39.89
CA ILE A 332 7.46 14.02 -40.73
C ILE A 332 6.33 13.14 -40.16
N ARG A 333 6.43 12.74 -38.88
CA ARG A 333 5.40 11.94 -38.20
C ARG A 333 4.12 12.76 -38.09
N ASP A 334 3.00 12.16 -38.47
CA ASP A 334 1.67 12.77 -38.38
C ASP A 334 1.02 12.41 -37.03
N ASP A 335 1.17 13.32 -36.05
CA ASP A 335 0.60 13.18 -34.71
C ASP A 335 -0.87 13.64 -34.72
N LYS A 336 -1.79 12.66 -34.75
CA LYS A 336 -3.24 12.90 -34.75
C LYS A 336 -3.76 13.33 -33.38
N GLN A 337 -4.90 14.03 -33.38
CA GLN A 337 -5.59 14.44 -32.15
C GLN A 337 -6.16 13.25 -31.37
N ASP A 338 -6.27 13.41 -30.05
CA ASP A 338 -6.83 12.41 -29.16
C ASP A 338 -8.30 12.11 -29.46
N LEU A 339 -8.66 10.83 -29.44
CA LEU A 339 -10.04 10.36 -29.57
C LEU A 339 -10.59 9.94 -28.20
N VAL A 340 -11.56 10.71 -27.70
CA VAL A 340 -12.17 10.49 -26.39
C VAL A 340 -13.54 9.82 -26.54
N TYR A 341 -13.74 8.71 -25.81
CA TYR A 341 -14.97 7.92 -25.85
C TYR A 341 -15.68 7.92 -24.49
N LYS A 342 -17.01 7.79 -24.52
CA LYS A 342 -17.84 7.77 -23.31
C LYS A 342 -17.61 6.52 -22.45
N THR A 343 -17.32 5.38 -23.09
CA THR A 343 -17.09 4.11 -22.38
C THR A 343 -15.80 3.42 -22.81
N LYS A 344 -15.21 2.64 -21.90
CA LYS A 344 -14.04 1.78 -22.21
C LYS A 344 -14.33 0.80 -23.35
N ARG A 345 -15.56 0.28 -23.40
CA ARG A 345 -15.99 -0.68 -24.43
C ARG A 345 -15.96 -0.07 -25.83
N GLU A 346 -16.50 1.14 -25.99
CA GLU A 346 -16.46 1.87 -27.26
C GLU A 346 -15.03 2.20 -27.66
N LYS A 347 -14.22 2.68 -26.71
CA LYS A 347 -12.79 2.96 -26.92
C LYS A 347 -12.06 1.74 -27.47
N PHE A 348 -12.14 0.61 -26.78
CA PHE A 348 -11.42 -0.59 -27.20
C PHE A 348 -11.94 -1.14 -28.52
N LYS A 349 -13.25 -1.09 -28.77
CA LYS A 349 -13.80 -1.46 -30.08
C LYS A 349 -13.20 -0.59 -31.20
N ALA A 350 -13.19 0.73 -31.02
CA ALA A 350 -12.63 1.64 -32.00
C ALA A 350 -11.12 1.42 -32.25
N VAL A 351 -10.35 1.13 -31.19
CA VAL A 351 -8.93 0.75 -31.31
C VAL A 351 -8.78 -0.51 -32.16
N ILE A 352 -9.56 -1.57 -31.90
CA ILE A 352 -9.48 -2.81 -32.68
C ILE A 352 -9.86 -2.58 -34.14
N ASP A 353 -10.90 -1.78 -34.41
CA ASP A 353 -11.35 -1.46 -35.76
C ASP A 353 -10.27 -0.67 -36.54
N ASP A 354 -9.54 0.22 -35.88
CA ASP A 354 -8.43 0.98 -36.48
C ASP A 354 -7.20 0.10 -36.73
N VAL A 355 -6.82 -0.75 -35.77
CA VAL A 355 -5.74 -1.76 -35.94
C VAL A 355 -6.02 -2.65 -37.14
N GLU A 356 -7.26 -3.14 -37.27
CA GLU A 356 -7.68 -3.99 -38.39
C GLU A 356 -7.55 -3.25 -39.73
N THR A 357 -8.01 -2.00 -39.79
CA THR A 357 -7.94 -1.17 -41.01
C THR A 357 -6.49 -0.92 -41.44
N LEU A 358 -5.64 -0.51 -40.49
CA LEU A 358 -4.22 -0.22 -40.74
C LEU A 358 -3.44 -1.48 -41.16
N ARG A 359 -3.69 -2.60 -40.47
CA ARG A 359 -3.08 -3.89 -40.78
C ARG A 359 -3.47 -4.37 -42.18
N ASN A 360 -4.74 -4.26 -42.55
CA ASN A 360 -5.23 -4.68 -43.87
C ASN A 360 -4.63 -3.83 -45.00
N ALA A 361 -4.23 -2.59 -44.70
CA ALA A 361 -3.44 -1.73 -45.59
C ALA A 361 -1.93 -2.05 -45.57
N GLY A 362 -1.48 -3.06 -44.81
CA GLY A 362 -0.09 -3.48 -44.70
C GLY A 362 0.76 -2.66 -43.72
N ARG A 363 0.17 -1.74 -42.94
CA ARG A 363 0.92 -0.88 -42.01
C ARG A 363 1.19 -1.62 -40.69
N PRO A 364 2.42 -1.55 -40.14
CA PRO A 364 2.71 -2.04 -38.81
C PRO A 364 2.03 -1.18 -37.74
N VAL A 365 1.58 -1.79 -36.64
CA VAL A 365 0.87 -1.09 -35.56
C VAL A 365 1.45 -1.49 -34.20
N LEU A 366 1.85 -0.47 -33.42
CA LEU A 366 2.23 -0.60 -32.02
C LEU A 366 1.12 -0.04 -31.13
N VAL A 367 0.55 -0.87 -30.26
CA VAL A 367 -0.51 -0.49 -29.33
C VAL A 367 0.04 -0.42 -27.91
N GLY A 368 0.15 0.80 -27.36
CA GLY A 368 0.58 1.02 -25.99
C GLY A 368 -0.56 0.82 -24.98
N THR A 369 -0.29 0.11 -23.89
CA THR A 369 -1.21 -0.03 -22.75
C THR A 369 -0.52 0.30 -21.44
N THR A 370 -1.31 0.59 -20.40
CA THR A 370 -0.80 0.92 -19.06
C THR A 370 -0.80 -0.26 -18.08
N SER A 371 -1.35 -1.42 -18.48
CA SER A 371 -1.43 -2.60 -17.63
C SER A 371 -1.46 -3.88 -18.45
N VAL A 372 -0.92 -4.95 -17.86
CA VAL A 372 -0.93 -6.30 -18.46
C VAL A 372 -2.38 -6.76 -18.67
N GLU A 373 -3.28 -6.47 -17.75
CA GLU A 373 -4.71 -6.82 -17.87
C GLU A 373 -5.35 -6.21 -19.12
N ILE A 374 -5.06 -4.94 -19.42
CA ILE A 374 -5.57 -4.27 -20.63
C ILE A 374 -4.93 -4.88 -21.88
N SER A 375 -3.63 -5.21 -21.83
CA SER A 375 -2.96 -5.92 -22.94
C SER A 375 -3.60 -7.27 -23.22
N GLU A 376 -3.88 -8.07 -22.19
CA GLU A 376 -4.55 -9.37 -22.30
C GLU A 376 -6.00 -9.24 -22.79
N LEU A 377 -6.71 -8.19 -22.35
CA LEU A 377 -8.05 -7.88 -22.87
C LEU A 377 -8.00 -7.55 -24.37
N LEU A 378 -7.12 -6.65 -24.79
CA LEU A 378 -6.96 -6.29 -26.20
C LEU A 378 -6.49 -7.48 -27.04
N SER A 379 -5.58 -8.29 -26.50
CA SER A 379 -5.12 -9.52 -27.12
C SER A 379 -6.28 -10.48 -27.41
N ARG A 380 -7.15 -10.74 -26.43
CA ARG A 380 -8.35 -11.57 -26.62
C ARG A 380 -9.29 -10.99 -27.67
N MET A 381 -9.49 -9.66 -27.69
CA MET A 381 -10.33 -9.01 -28.70
C MET A 381 -9.74 -9.14 -30.12
N LEU A 382 -8.42 -9.01 -30.27
CA LEU A 382 -7.72 -9.23 -31.54
C LEU A 382 -7.78 -10.70 -31.98
N GLN A 383 -7.65 -11.65 -31.04
CA GLN A 383 -7.81 -13.09 -31.31
C GLN A 383 -9.21 -13.42 -31.84
N GLN A 384 -10.26 -12.81 -31.26
CA GLN A 384 -11.64 -12.98 -31.74
C GLN A 384 -11.82 -12.53 -33.20
N LYS A 385 -11.10 -11.47 -33.61
CA LYS A 385 -11.04 -11.02 -35.00
C LYS A 385 -10.00 -11.77 -35.87
N LYS A 386 -9.33 -12.79 -35.32
CA LYS A 386 -8.28 -13.57 -35.99
C LYS A 386 -7.11 -12.71 -36.49
N ILE A 387 -6.78 -11.65 -35.76
CA ILE A 387 -5.63 -10.78 -36.05
C ILE A 387 -4.39 -11.32 -35.33
N PRO A 388 -3.36 -11.81 -36.04
CA PRO A 388 -2.09 -12.21 -35.45
C PRO A 388 -1.40 -10.99 -34.81
N HIS A 389 -0.91 -11.15 -33.60
CA HIS A 389 -0.24 -10.09 -32.85
C HIS A 389 0.70 -10.68 -31.81
N ASN A 390 1.63 -9.85 -31.31
CA ASN A 390 2.50 -10.15 -30.19
C ASN A 390 2.17 -9.27 -28.98
N VAL A 391 2.44 -9.76 -27.78
CA VAL A 391 2.24 -9.02 -26.53
C VAL A 391 3.56 -8.95 -25.75
N LEU A 392 3.95 -7.74 -25.36
CA LEU A 392 5.14 -7.44 -24.57
C LEU A 392 4.70 -7.01 -23.17
N ASN A 393 5.12 -7.76 -22.15
CA ASN A 393 4.67 -7.61 -20.77
C ASN A 393 5.80 -7.18 -19.81
N ALA A 394 6.96 -6.74 -20.33
CA ALA A 394 8.12 -6.31 -19.57
C ALA A 394 8.67 -7.39 -18.59
N LYS A 395 8.51 -8.68 -18.93
CA LYS A 395 8.99 -9.81 -18.10
C LYS A 395 10.23 -10.48 -18.67
N GLN A 396 10.45 -10.44 -19.99
CA GLN A 396 11.53 -11.18 -20.66
C GLN A 396 12.28 -10.29 -21.67
N HIS A 397 13.20 -9.46 -21.20
CA HIS A 397 13.87 -8.44 -22.03
C HIS A 397 14.54 -8.99 -23.30
N SER A 398 15.21 -10.15 -23.26
CA SER A 398 15.91 -10.72 -24.42
C SER A 398 14.98 -11.20 -25.55
N ARG A 399 13.86 -11.82 -25.18
CA ARG A 399 12.83 -12.28 -26.13
C ARG A 399 11.99 -11.11 -26.65
N GLU A 400 11.71 -10.14 -25.79
CA GLU A 400 10.97 -8.93 -26.15
C GLU A 400 11.74 -8.10 -27.18
N ALA A 401 13.06 -7.96 -27.05
CA ALA A 401 13.89 -7.25 -28.04
C ALA A 401 13.79 -7.86 -29.45
N GLN A 402 13.72 -9.19 -29.58
CA GLN A 402 13.54 -9.85 -30.87
C GLN A 402 12.17 -9.54 -31.48
N ILE A 403 11.12 -9.57 -30.67
CA ILE A 403 9.76 -9.25 -31.10
C ILE A 403 9.63 -7.78 -31.53
N VAL A 404 10.29 -6.86 -30.83
CA VAL A 404 10.30 -5.42 -31.15
C VAL A 404 11.03 -5.17 -32.47
N ALA A 405 12.13 -5.86 -32.74
CA ALA A 405 12.86 -5.75 -34.00
C ALA A 405 12.00 -6.16 -35.22
N GLU A 406 11.06 -7.08 -35.04
CA GLU A 406 10.12 -7.53 -36.08
C GLU A 406 8.84 -6.67 -36.14
N ALA A 407 8.61 -5.78 -35.17
CA ALA A 407 7.38 -5.00 -35.07
C ALA A 407 7.18 -4.00 -36.23
N GLY A 408 8.25 -3.65 -36.95
CA GLY A 408 8.20 -2.76 -38.11
C GLY A 408 7.93 -3.47 -39.45
N LEU A 409 7.68 -4.78 -39.46
CA LEU A 409 7.35 -5.53 -40.67
C LEU A 409 5.91 -5.25 -41.17
N PRO A 410 5.63 -5.36 -42.48
CA PRO A 410 4.30 -5.11 -43.02
C PRO A 410 3.20 -5.92 -42.33
N GLY A 411 2.16 -5.24 -41.85
CA GLY A 411 1.01 -5.84 -41.17
C GLY A 411 1.30 -6.47 -39.80
N ALA A 412 2.49 -6.22 -39.21
CA ALA A 412 2.80 -6.63 -37.85
C ALA A 412 1.96 -5.84 -36.83
N VAL A 413 1.47 -6.52 -35.80
CA VAL A 413 0.72 -5.90 -34.70
C VAL A 413 1.39 -6.29 -33.39
N THR A 414 1.79 -5.29 -32.61
CA THR A 414 2.48 -5.49 -31.34
C THR A 414 1.78 -4.69 -30.25
N ILE A 415 1.44 -5.34 -29.13
CA ILE A 415 0.90 -4.70 -27.93
C ILE A 415 2.05 -4.55 -26.92
N ALA A 416 2.31 -3.33 -26.46
CA ALA A 416 3.37 -3.03 -25.51
C ALA A 416 2.79 -2.47 -24.21
N THR A 417 3.02 -3.19 -23.11
CA THR A 417 2.61 -2.77 -21.77
C THR A 417 3.67 -1.86 -21.14
N ASN A 418 3.32 -0.66 -20.68
CA ASN A 418 4.22 0.27 -19.99
C ASN A 418 5.59 0.44 -20.68
N MET A 419 5.58 0.71 -21.99
CA MET A 419 6.79 0.88 -22.79
C MET A 419 7.72 -0.36 -22.81
N ALA A 420 7.15 -1.57 -22.69
CA ALA A 420 7.89 -2.81 -22.90
C ALA A 420 8.58 -2.80 -24.28
N GLY A 421 9.84 -3.24 -24.32
CA GLY A 421 10.68 -3.11 -25.52
C GLY A 421 11.51 -1.82 -25.61
N ARG A 422 11.53 -1.00 -24.55
CA ARG A 422 12.36 0.22 -24.48
C ARG A 422 13.83 -0.03 -24.85
N GLY A 423 14.43 0.93 -25.55
CA GLY A 423 15.82 0.88 -25.98
C GLY A 423 16.08 0.05 -27.25
N THR A 424 15.07 -0.65 -27.78
CA THR A 424 15.18 -1.36 -29.06
C THR A 424 14.50 -0.56 -30.17
N ASP A 425 15.26 -0.23 -31.20
CA ASP A 425 14.79 0.54 -32.36
C ASP A 425 13.84 -0.30 -33.25
N ILE A 426 12.70 0.27 -33.64
CA ILE A 426 11.72 -0.37 -34.54
C ILE A 426 11.99 0.10 -35.97
N LYS A 427 12.78 -0.69 -36.70
CA LYS A 427 13.10 -0.41 -38.10
C LYS A 427 11.95 -0.81 -39.01
N LEU A 428 11.60 0.07 -39.95
CA LEU A 428 10.57 -0.22 -40.94
C LEU A 428 11.08 -1.25 -41.96
N GLY A 429 10.29 -2.31 -42.16
CA GLY A 429 10.60 -3.37 -43.11
C GLY A 429 10.45 -2.92 -44.57
N PRO A 430 10.94 -3.72 -45.54
CA PRO A 430 10.80 -3.42 -46.96
C PRO A 430 9.33 -3.25 -47.36
N GLY A 431 9.02 -2.18 -48.09
CA GLY A 431 7.67 -1.91 -48.59
C GLY A 431 6.72 -1.21 -47.61
N VAL A 432 7.15 -0.96 -46.36
CA VAL A 432 6.40 -0.13 -45.42
C VAL A 432 6.58 1.35 -45.78
N LYS A 433 5.48 2.07 -45.96
CA LYS A 433 5.45 3.51 -46.25
C LYS A 433 4.54 4.26 -45.29
#